data_AF-A0A2A5AA06-F1
#
_entry.id   AF-A0A2A5AA06-F1
#
_cell.length_a   1.000
_cell.length_b   1.000
_cell.length_c   1.000
_cell.angle_alpha   90.00
_cell.angle_beta   90.00
_cell.angle_gamma   90.00
#
_symmetry.space_group_name_H-M   'P 1'
#
loop_
_entity.id
_entity.type
_entity.pdbx_description
1 polymer ?
#
loop_
_entity_poly.entity_id
_entity_poly.type
_entity_poly.pdbx_seq_one_letter_code
_entity_poly.pdbx_strand_id
1 'polypeptide(L)'
;MSKENAILSFLVLMSALMCILEVILNLAGTDVSNSITLFWDGVFVICTVLWVKYDAKERGFIRPFDFDFLVYVLWPVAFPWYLIKTRGLEGLVLLFGFLWVLLIPWLSGLIAYVYYT
;
A
#
# COMPACT_ATOMS: atom_id res chain seq x y z
N MET A 1 -3.75 8.79 18.43
CA MET A 1 -3.81 8.40 17.01
C MET A 1 -4.63 7.11 16.92
N SER A 2 -5.68 7.06 16.09
CA SER A 2 -6.43 5.81 15.84
C SER A 2 -5.50 4.77 15.19
N LYS A 3 -5.80 3.49 15.37
CA LYS A 3 -4.93 2.40 14.88
C LYS A 3 -4.81 2.40 13.36
N GLU A 4 -5.89 2.73 12.66
CA GLU A 4 -5.91 2.98 11.22
C GLU A 4 -4.91 4.07 10.78
N ASN A 5 -4.91 5.23 11.45
CA ASN A 5 -4.03 6.35 11.13
C ASN A 5 -2.55 6.05 11.43
N ALA A 6 -2.30 5.19 12.43
CA ALA A 6 -0.95 4.68 12.70
C ALA A 6 -0.42 3.84 11.53
N ILE A 7 -1.26 2.97 10.97
CA ILE A 7 -0.89 2.11 9.84
C ILE A 7 -0.68 2.95 8.58
N LEU A 8 -1.54 3.94 8.31
CA LEU A 8 -1.36 4.85 7.18
C LEU A 8 -0.05 5.64 7.29
N SER A 9 0.23 6.20 8.47
CA SER A 9 1.49 6.91 8.73
C SER A 9 2.71 6.01 8.51
N PHE A 10 2.64 4.77 8.98
CA PHE A 10 3.71 3.78 8.78
C PHE A 10 3.91 3.44 7.30
N LEU A 11 2.83 3.21 6.54
CA LEU A 11 2.90 2.93 5.11
C LEU A 11 3.51 4.08 4.32
N VAL A 12 3.10 5.32 4.62
CA VAL A 12 3.66 6.52 3.98
C VAL A 12 5.14 6.67 4.31
N LEU A 13 5.54 6.44 5.56
CA LEU A 13 6.94 6.50 5.97
C LEU A 13 7.79 5.44 5.25
N MET A 14 7.32 4.19 5.23
CA MET A 14 8.01 3.10 4.53
C MET A 14 8.11 3.37 3.02
N SER A 15 7.03 3.86 2.41
CA SER A 15 7.03 4.26 0.99
C SER A 15 8.05 5.36 0.71
N ALA A 16 8.14 6.39 1.57
CA ALA A 16 9.15 7.44 1.43
C ALA A 16 10.58 6.89 1.54
N LEU A 17 10.84 5.96 2.46
CA LEU A 17 12.15 5.29 2.56
C LEU A 17 12.47 4.46 1.31
N MET A 18 11.47 3.76 0.77
CA MET A 18 11.59 3.01 -0.48
C MET A 18 11.87 3.93 -1.66
N CYS A 19 11.25 5.11 -1.74
CA CYS A 19 11.57 6.10 -2.78
C CYS A 19 13.04 6.52 -2.73
N ILE A 20 13.56 6.81 -1.53
CA ILE A 20 14.97 7.18 -1.36
C ILE A 20 15.88 6.04 -1.83
N LEU A 21 15.57 4.80 -1.44
CA LEU A 21 16.34 3.62 -1.83
C LEU A 21 16.33 3.40 -3.35
N GLU A 22 15.14 3.42 -3.96
CA GLU A 22 14.95 3.27 -5.40
C GLU A 22 15.74 4.34 -6.17
N VAL A 23 15.61 5.61 -5.79
CA VAL A 23 16.33 6.71 -6.44
C VAL A 23 17.85 6.53 -6.34
N ILE A 24 18.39 6.24 -5.15
CA ILE A 24 19.84 6.09 -4.96
C ILE A 24 20.39 4.94 -5.79
N LEU A 25 19.74 3.79 -5.78
CA LEU A 25 20.23 2.62 -6.51
C LEU A 25 20.12 2.80 -8.02
N ASN A 26 19.00 3.35 -8.50
CA ASN A 26 18.79 3.60 -9.92
C ASN A 26 19.79 4.63 -10.48
N LEU A 27 20.13 5.68 -9.71
CA LEU A 27 21.19 6.63 -10.08
C LEU A 27 22.57 5.99 -10.17
N ALA A 28 22.81 4.90 -9.43
CA ALA A 28 24.03 4.10 -9.52
C ALA A 28 24.01 3.09 -10.68
N GLY A 29 22.94 3.06 -11.49
CA GLY A 29 22.74 2.09 -12.56
C GLY A 29 22.40 0.68 -12.07
N THR A 30 21.90 0.55 -10.83
CA THR A 30 21.56 -0.72 -10.19
C THR A 30 20.09 -0.76 -9.77
N ASP A 31 19.43 -1.89 -9.97
CA ASP A 31 18.03 -2.05 -9.54
C ASP A 31 17.92 -2.47 -8.08
N VAL A 32 16.79 -2.14 -7.45
CA VAL A 32 16.41 -2.73 -6.16
C VAL A 32 16.25 -4.25 -6.32
N SER A 33 16.86 -5.03 -5.42
CA SER A 33 16.78 -6.48 -5.49
C SER A 33 15.34 -6.99 -5.34
N ASN A 34 14.99 -8.05 -6.07
CA ASN A 34 13.66 -8.68 -6.01
C ASN A 34 13.21 -9.04 -4.58
N SER A 35 14.15 -9.42 -3.70
CA SER A 35 13.83 -9.75 -2.30
C SER A 35 13.33 -8.55 -1.51
N ILE A 36 13.88 -7.35 -1.77
CA ILE A 36 13.44 -6.11 -1.13
C ILE A 36 12.08 -5.68 -1.69
N THR A 37 11.87 -5.81 -2.99
CA THR A 37 10.57 -5.53 -3.63
C THR A 37 9.47 -6.45 -3.07
N LEU A 38 9.72 -7.76 -2.99
CA LEU A 38 8.78 -8.72 -2.39
C LEU A 38 8.51 -8.42 -0.91
N PHE A 39 9.53 -7.97 -0.17
CA PHE A 39 9.35 -7.56 1.21
C PHE A 39 8.45 -6.32 1.31
N TRP A 40 8.67 -5.31 0.47
CA TRP A 40 7.83 -4.11 0.40
C TRP A 40 6.38 -4.46 0.08
N ASP A 41 6.14 -5.27 -0.96
CA ASP A 41 4.80 -5.72 -1.35
C ASP A 41 4.11 -6.48 -0.22
N GLY A 42 4.84 -7.37 0.46
CA GLY A 42 4.34 -8.14 1.61
C GLY A 42 3.94 -7.23 2.79
N VAL A 43 4.81 -6.28 3.16
CA VAL A 43 4.51 -5.28 4.20
C VAL A 43 3.27 -4.47 3.83
N PHE A 44 3.17 -4.04 2.58
CA PHE A 44 2.03 -3.27 2.09
C PHE A 44 0.71 -4.05 2.20
N VAL A 45 0.68 -5.31 1.75
CA VAL A 45 -0.51 -6.17 1.84
C VAL A 45 -0.90 -6.43 3.31
N ILE A 46 0.07 -6.75 4.18
CA ILE A 46 -0.22 -6.99 5.61
C ILE A 46 -0.79 -5.72 6.27
N CYS A 47 -0.18 -4.56 5.99
CA CYS A 47 -0.67 -3.29 6.53
C CYS A 47 -2.07 -2.95 6.03
N THR A 48 -2.38 -3.16 4.74
CA THR A 48 -3.73 -2.90 4.22
C THR A 48 -4.78 -3.85 4.83
N VAL A 49 -4.45 -5.13 5.04
CA VAL A 49 -5.33 -6.07 5.76
C VAL A 49 -5.59 -5.61 7.19
N LEU A 50 -4.54 -5.22 7.93
CA LEU A 50 -4.67 -4.69 9.29
C LEU A 50 -5.47 -3.38 9.32
N TRP A 51 -5.26 -2.52 8.34
CA TRP A 51 -6.00 -1.28 8.20
C TRP A 51 -7.49 -1.54 8.00
N VAL A 52 -7.85 -2.44 7.08
CA VAL A 52 -9.26 -2.86 6.85
C VAL A 52 -9.89 -3.41 8.14
N LYS A 53 -9.15 -4.23 8.89
CA LYS A 53 -9.63 -4.79 10.15
C LYS A 53 -10.01 -3.71 11.17
N TYR A 54 -9.18 -2.69 11.34
CA TYR A 54 -9.44 -1.60 12.28
C TYR A 54 -10.52 -0.66 11.77
N ASP A 55 -10.47 -0.30 10.49
CA ASP A 55 -11.46 0.57 9.85
C ASP A 55 -12.87 -0.05 9.87
N ALA A 56 -13.00 -1.33 9.53
CA ALA A 56 -14.28 -2.04 9.56
C ALA A 56 -14.89 -2.07 10.96
N LYS A 57 -14.03 -2.20 12.00
CA LYS A 57 -14.45 -2.16 13.40
C LYS A 57 -14.96 -0.78 13.79
N GLU A 58 -14.27 0.29 13.40
CA GLU A 58 -14.68 1.68 13.71
C GLU A 58 -15.97 2.07 12.97
N ARG A 59 -16.21 1.53 11.77
CA ARG A 59 -17.41 1.79 10.97
C ARG A 59 -18.60 0.89 11.28
N GLY A 60 -18.44 -0.10 12.17
CA GLY A 60 -19.48 -1.10 12.44
C GLY A 60 -19.85 -1.94 11.22
N PHE A 61 -18.92 -2.12 10.27
CA PHE A 61 -19.16 -2.90 9.06
C PHE A 61 -19.29 -4.39 9.41
N ILE A 62 -20.43 -4.98 9.05
CA ILE A 62 -20.67 -6.41 9.24
C ILE A 62 -19.83 -7.17 8.22
N ARG A 63 -18.73 -7.76 8.71
CA ARG A 63 -17.79 -8.54 7.91
C ARG A 63 -18.42 -9.88 7.54
N PRO A 64 -18.68 -10.17 6.25
CA PRO A 64 -19.07 -11.51 5.84
C PRO A 64 -17.85 -12.42 5.93
N PHE A 65 -17.99 -13.60 6.54
CA PHE A 65 -16.92 -14.59 6.64
C PHE A 65 -15.65 -14.06 7.38
N ASP A 66 -14.55 -14.81 7.33
CA ASP A 66 -13.22 -14.34 7.72
C ASP A 66 -12.69 -13.32 6.70
N PHE A 67 -13.31 -12.14 6.70
CA PHE A 67 -13.05 -11.08 5.72
C PHE A 67 -11.58 -10.64 5.70
N ASP A 68 -10.92 -10.61 6.86
CA ASP A 68 -9.50 -10.26 6.98
C ASP A 68 -8.61 -11.22 6.16
N PHE A 69 -8.93 -12.52 6.15
CA PHE A 69 -8.23 -13.53 5.34
C PHE A 69 -8.55 -13.39 3.85
N LEU A 70 -9.81 -13.08 3.51
CA LEU A 70 -10.21 -12.83 2.12
C LEU A 70 -9.45 -11.64 1.52
N VAL A 71 -9.28 -10.56 2.29
CA VAL A 71 -8.49 -9.40 1.88
C VAL A 71 -7.02 -9.74 1.71
N TYR A 72 -6.48 -10.65 2.53
CA TYR A 72 -5.09 -11.10 2.40
C TYR A 72 -4.86 -11.92 1.11
N VAL A 73 -5.71 -12.92 0.84
CA VAL A 73 -5.53 -13.84 -0.29
C VAL A 73 -5.96 -13.22 -1.62
N LEU A 74 -7.06 -12.46 -1.62
CA LEU A 74 -7.64 -11.85 -2.81
C LEU A 74 -7.56 -10.32 -2.74
N TRP A 75 -6.43 -9.78 -2.27
CA TRP A 75 -6.22 -8.35 -2.10
C TRP A 75 -6.67 -7.52 -3.32
N PRO A 76 -6.29 -7.85 -4.58
CA PRO A 76 -6.65 -7.04 -5.74
C PRO A 76 -8.16 -6.93 -6.01
N VAL A 77 -8.98 -7.80 -5.42
CA VAL A 77 -10.44 -7.82 -5.60
C VAL A 77 -11.15 -7.41 -4.32
N ALA A 78 -10.81 -8.02 -3.19
CA ALA A 78 -11.48 -7.83 -1.91
C ALA A 78 -11.22 -6.43 -1.33
N PHE A 79 -10.01 -5.89 -1.50
CA PHE A 79 -9.67 -4.56 -0.98
C PHE A 79 -10.40 -3.43 -1.74
N PRO A 80 -10.40 -3.37 -3.09
CA PRO A 80 -11.22 -2.40 -3.81
C PRO A 80 -12.72 -2.56 -3.50
N TRP A 81 -13.22 -3.80 -3.47
CA TRP A 81 -14.62 -4.06 -3.14
C TRP A 81 -14.99 -3.52 -1.76
N TYR A 82 -14.14 -3.73 -0.74
CA TYR A 82 -14.33 -3.21 0.60
C TYR A 82 -14.46 -1.68 0.62
N LEU A 83 -13.54 -0.99 -0.04
CA LEU A 83 -13.50 0.46 -0.06
C LEU A 83 -14.73 1.06 -0.74
N ILE A 84 -15.11 0.52 -1.90
CA ILE A 84 -16.30 0.95 -2.64
C ILE A 84 -17.55 0.65 -1.81
N LYS A 85 -17.63 -0.52 -1.16
CA LYS A 85 -18.81 -0.91 -0.38
C LYS A 85 -19.00 -0.06 0.88
N THR A 86 -17.91 0.36 1.53
CA THR A 86 -17.97 1.14 2.78
C THR A 86 -18.08 2.64 2.55
N ARG A 87 -17.61 3.17 1.41
CA ARG A 87 -17.45 4.61 1.18
C ARG A 87 -17.90 5.12 -0.20
N GLY A 88 -18.27 4.25 -1.14
CA GLY A 88 -18.61 4.65 -2.50
C GLY A 88 -17.44 5.34 -3.21
N LEU A 89 -17.67 6.57 -3.69
CA LEU A 89 -16.66 7.36 -4.44
C LEU A 89 -15.44 7.75 -3.59
N GLU A 90 -15.63 8.06 -2.30
CA GLU A 90 -14.49 8.32 -1.40
C GLU A 90 -13.59 7.09 -1.26
N GLY A 91 -14.18 5.89 -1.38
CA GLY A 91 -13.44 4.63 -1.40
C GLY A 91 -12.52 4.51 -2.61
N LEU A 92 -12.92 5.05 -3.77
CA LEU A 92 -12.07 5.09 -4.97
C LEU A 92 -10.88 6.02 -4.77
N VAL A 93 -11.09 7.20 -4.18
CA VAL A 93 -10.00 8.14 -3.87
C VAL A 93 -9.00 7.48 -2.91
N LEU A 94 -9.50 6.76 -1.91
CA LEU A 94 -8.65 6.04 -0.97
C LEU A 94 -7.87 4.91 -1.67
N LEU A 95 -8.52 4.16 -2.57
CA LEU A 95 -7.87 3.12 -3.36
C LEU A 95 -6.72 3.69 -4.19
N PHE A 96 -6.94 4.82 -4.87
CA PHE A 96 -5.87 5.52 -5.58
C PHE A 96 -4.74 5.96 -4.65
N GLY A 97 -5.05 6.43 -3.43
CA GLY A 97 -4.04 6.74 -2.42
C GLY A 97 -3.17 5.53 -2.06
N PHE A 98 -3.78 4.37 -1.82
CA PHE A 98 -3.05 3.13 -1.54
C PHE A 98 -2.20 2.66 -2.72
N LEU A 99 -2.75 2.68 -3.93
CA LEU A 99 -2.00 2.34 -5.15
C LEU A 99 -0.84 3.30 -5.38
N TRP A 100 -1.04 4.58 -5.09
CA TRP A 100 0.02 5.58 -5.19
C TRP A 100 1.15 5.30 -4.20
N VAL A 101 0.82 5.02 -2.94
CA VAL A 101 1.82 4.65 -1.91
C VAL A 101 2.61 3.40 -2.32
N LEU A 102 1.97 2.41 -2.93
CA LEU A 102 2.61 1.20 -3.42
C LEU A 102 3.57 1.48 -4.59
N LEU A 103 3.14 2.28 -5.56
CA LEU A 103 3.81 2.44 -6.85
C LEU A 103 4.80 3.62 -6.92
N ILE A 104 4.66 4.62 -6.04
CA ILE A 104 5.51 5.82 -6.08
C ILE A 104 7.02 5.52 -5.92
N PRO A 105 7.48 4.53 -5.12
CA PRO A 105 8.90 4.24 -5.03
C PRO A 105 9.50 3.82 -6.37
N TRP A 106 8.88 2.83 -7.01
CA TRP A 106 9.29 2.37 -8.34
C TRP A 106 9.25 3.49 -9.38
N LEU A 107 8.19 4.31 -9.38
CA LEU A 107 8.07 5.44 -10.30
C LEU A 107 9.19 6.48 -10.07
N SER A 108 9.55 6.74 -8.81
CA SER A 108 10.62 7.67 -8.47
C SER A 108 11.99 7.17 -8.90
N GLY A 109 12.28 5.87 -8.72
CA GLY A 109 13.50 5.22 -9.22
C GLY A 109 13.59 5.28 -10.74
N LEU A 110 12.48 4.98 -11.43
CA LEU A 110 12.40 5.05 -12.89
C LEU A 110 12.67 6.47 -13.41
N ILE A 111 12.09 7.50 -12.79
CA ILE A 111 12.37 8.90 -13.14
C ILE A 111 13.85 9.22 -12.92
N ALA A 112 14.42 8.77 -11.79
CA ALA A 112 15.84 8.98 -11.52
C ALA A 112 16.72 8.35 -12.61
N TYR A 113 16.45 7.10 -12.97
CA TYR A 113 17.19 6.38 -14.01
C TYR A 113 17.10 7.07 -15.38
N VAL A 114 15.90 7.41 -15.84
CA VAL A 114 15.67 7.92 -17.20
C VAL A 114 16.25 9.31 -17.42
N TYR A 115 16.25 10.17 -16.39
CA TYR A 115 16.60 11.58 -16.56
C TYR A 115 17.99 11.97 -16.03
N TYR A 116 18.62 11.14 -15.19
CA TYR A 116 19.84 11.52 -14.47
C TYR A 116 21.01 10.52 -14.62
N THR A 117 20.84 9.48 -15.42
CA THR A 117 21.89 8.50 -15.78
C THR A 117 22.13 8.53 -17.29
#